data_AF-A0A2T0Q2U5-F1
#
_entry.id   AF-A0A2T0Q2U5-F1
#
_cell.length_a   1.000
_cell.length_b   1.000
_cell.length_c   1.000
_cell.angle_alpha   90.00
_cell.angle_beta   90.00
_cell.angle_gamma   90.00
#
_symmetry.space_group_name_H-M   'P 1'
#
loop_
_entity.id
_entity.type
_entity.pdbx_description
1 polymer ?
#
loop_
_entity_poly.entity_id
_entity_poly.type
_entity_poly.pdbx_seq_one_letter_code
_entity_poly.pdbx_strand_id
1 'polypeptide(L)'
;MRTLRAWYGAGPTHLLLTVCSFAVAGYAGLRLLGGDVVGLLLWTVGAALLHDLVLVPLYTAADRAVRALDPRRDASWINHVRVPAFVSAVLFVVWSPLILGLSGEVYAAKTGLDPAAFAPRWLLITAALFAASAAVLAARSLIARHRAARGRPPARPGA
;
A
#
# COMPACT_ATOMS: atom_id res chain seq x y z
N MET A 1 -13.81 0.75 -34.53
CA MET A 1 -13.03 1.29 -33.39
C MET A 1 -13.66 2.53 -32.73
N ARG A 2 -14.19 3.51 -33.49
CA ARG A 2 -14.88 4.70 -32.93
C ARG A 2 -16.16 4.40 -32.14
N THR A 3 -16.91 3.37 -32.53
CA THR A 3 -18.17 2.96 -31.87
C THR A 3 -17.96 2.37 -30.47
N LEU A 4 -16.96 1.49 -30.29
CA LEU A 4 -16.60 0.94 -28.98
C LEU A 4 -16.15 2.03 -28.00
N ARG A 5 -15.37 3.02 -28.47
CA ARG A 5 -14.92 4.14 -27.62
C ARG A 5 -16.08 5.05 -27.17
N ALA A 6 -17.12 5.16 -27.99
CA ALA A 6 -18.30 5.97 -27.69
C ALA A 6 -19.23 5.31 -26.65
N TRP A 7 -19.33 3.98 -26.63
CA TRP A 7 -20.17 3.24 -25.67
C TRP A 7 -19.42 2.81 -24.39
N TYR A 8 -18.18 2.36 -24.52
CA TYR A 8 -17.35 1.86 -23.40
C TYR A 8 -16.48 2.95 -22.75
N GLY A 9 -16.34 4.12 -23.38
CA GLY A 9 -15.50 5.22 -22.90
C GLY A 9 -13.98 5.00 -23.05
N ALA A 10 -13.53 3.78 -23.39
CA ALA A 10 -12.11 3.43 -23.54
C ALA A 10 -11.81 2.64 -24.83
N GLY A 11 -10.52 2.46 -25.15
CA GLY A 11 -10.07 1.76 -26.35
C GLY A 11 -10.32 0.23 -26.30
N PRO A 12 -10.29 -0.47 -27.46
CA PRO A 12 -10.53 -1.92 -27.53
C PRO A 12 -9.50 -2.76 -26.76
N THR A 13 -8.27 -2.27 -26.63
CA THR A 13 -7.23 -2.91 -25.80
C THR A 13 -7.56 -2.87 -24.31
N HIS A 14 -8.13 -1.76 -23.83
CA HIS A 14 -8.62 -1.66 -22.46
C HIS A 14 -9.74 -2.68 -22.21
N LEU A 15 -10.69 -2.78 -23.14
CA LEU A 15 -11.77 -3.77 -23.04
C LEU A 15 -11.23 -5.20 -22.98
N LEU A 16 -10.29 -5.54 -23.86
CA LEU A 16 -9.67 -6.86 -23.88
C LEU A 16 -8.96 -7.16 -22.54
N LEU A 17 -8.15 -6.23 -22.04
CA LEU A 17 -7.48 -6.37 -20.75
C LEU A 17 -8.47 -6.57 -19.61
N THR A 18 -9.54 -5.76 -19.56
CA THR A 18 -10.59 -5.88 -18.55
C THR A 18 -11.27 -7.25 -18.60
N VAL A 19 -11.66 -7.72 -19.79
CA VAL A 19 -12.27 -9.05 -19.95
C VAL A 19 -11.31 -10.16 -19.55
N CYS A 20 -10.04 -10.09 -19.94
CA CYS A 20 -9.03 -11.05 -19.50
C CYS A 20 -8.85 -11.06 -17.98
N SER A 21 -8.81 -9.89 -17.33
CA SER A 21 -8.74 -9.79 -15.87
C SER A 21 -9.97 -10.40 -15.20
N PHE A 22 -11.18 -10.13 -15.72
CA PHE A 22 -12.40 -10.74 -15.20
C PHE A 22 -12.44 -12.25 -15.42
N ALA A 23 -11.93 -12.76 -16.55
CA ALA A 23 -11.85 -14.19 -16.80
C ALA A 23 -10.92 -14.89 -15.79
N VAL A 24 -9.76 -14.31 -15.50
CA VAL A 24 -8.83 -14.83 -14.48
C VAL A 24 -9.45 -14.77 -13.09
N ALA A 25 -10.08 -13.64 -12.72
CA ALA A 25 -10.75 -13.48 -11.44
C ALA A 25 -11.92 -14.46 -11.27
N GLY A 26 -12.73 -14.64 -12.31
CA GLY A 26 -13.83 -15.60 -12.34
C GLY A 26 -13.35 -17.04 -12.21
N TYR A 27 -12.29 -17.42 -12.92
CA TYR A 27 -11.67 -18.74 -12.79
C TYR A 27 -11.17 -19.00 -11.36
N ALA A 28 -10.47 -18.04 -10.76
CA ALA A 28 -10.03 -18.13 -9.37
C ALA A 28 -11.23 -18.25 -8.41
N GLY A 29 -12.27 -17.44 -8.62
CA GLY A 29 -13.52 -17.50 -7.86
C GLY A 29 -14.17 -18.88 -7.92
N LEU A 30 -14.31 -19.47 -9.11
CA LEU A 30 -14.84 -20.82 -9.29
C LEU A 30 -14.03 -21.88 -8.54
N ARG A 31 -12.70 -21.75 -8.52
CA ARG A 31 -11.82 -22.66 -7.76
C ARG A 31 -11.99 -22.50 -6.25
N LEU A 32 -12.12 -21.27 -5.77
CA LEU A 32 -12.28 -20.98 -4.34
C LEU A 32 -13.67 -21.39 -3.83
N LEU A 33 -14.71 -21.28 -4.66
CA LEU A 33 -16.06 -21.71 -4.32
C LEU A 33 -16.20 -23.23 -4.16
N GLY A 34 -15.27 -24.03 -4.70
CA GLY A 34 -15.21 -25.47 -4.47
C GLY A 34 -14.60 -25.86 -3.12
N GLY A 35 -14.12 -24.88 -2.32
CA GLY A 35 -13.53 -25.08 -0.99
C GLY A 35 -14.39 -24.49 0.12
N ASP A 36 -13.75 -23.86 1.10
CA ASP A 36 -14.42 -23.19 2.22
C ASP A 36 -15.00 -21.83 1.80
N VAL A 37 -16.25 -21.85 1.33
CA VAL A 37 -16.98 -20.64 0.88
C VAL A 37 -17.21 -19.66 2.04
N VAL A 38 -17.47 -20.17 3.25
CA VAL A 38 -17.73 -19.32 4.42
C VAL A 38 -16.46 -18.58 4.81
N GLY A 39 -15.33 -19.30 4.91
CA GLY A 39 -14.03 -18.69 5.15
C GLY A 39 -13.63 -17.68 4.07
N LEU A 40 -13.91 -18.00 2.80
CA LEU A 40 -13.68 -17.07 1.68
C LEU A 40 -14.48 -15.77 1.82
N LEU A 41 -15.79 -15.88 2.10
CA LEU A 41 -16.66 -14.71 2.27
C LEU A 41 -16.26 -13.90 3.50
N LEU A 42 -15.98 -14.56 4.62
CA LEU A 42 -15.57 -13.92 5.85
C LEU A 42 -14.23 -13.19 5.68
N TRP A 43 -13.26 -13.81 5.01
CA TRP A 43 -12.00 -13.17 4.68
C TRP A 43 -12.20 -11.99 3.72
N THR A 44 -13.05 -12.15 2.69
CA THR A 44 -13.27 -11.11 1.68
C THR A 44 -13.99 -9.88 2.27
N VAL A 45 -15.07 -10.09 3.00
CA VAL A 45 -15.82 -9.01 3.68
C VAL A 45 -14.97 -8.42 4.80
N GLY A 46 -14.30 -9.25 5.60
CA GLY A 46 -13.40 -8.80 6.64
C GLY A 46 -12.25 -7.96 6.08
N ALA A 47 -11.66 -8.36 4.97
CA ALA A 47 -10.61 -7.61 4.27
C ALA A 47 -11.14 -6.27 3.73
N ALA A 48 -12.33 -6.23 3.14
CA ALA A 48 -12.93 -4.99 2.65
C ALA A 48 -13.24 -4.02 3.79
N LEU A 49 -13.85 -4.51 4.88
CA LEU A 49 -14.12 -3.71 6.07
C LEU A 49 -12.82 -3.21 6.70
N LEU A 50 -11.82 -4.08 6.86
CA LEU A 50 -10.52 -3.68 7.40
C LEU A 50 -9.84 -2.67 6.48
N HIS A 51 -9.93 -2.82 5.15
CA HIS A 51 -9.40 -1.86 4.19
C HIS A 51 -10.05 -0.49 4.36
N ASP A 52 -11.38 -0.42 4.32
CA ASP A 52 -12.13 0.84 4.40
C ASP A 52 -11.98 1.50 5.77
N LEU A 53 -12.05 0.71 6.85
CA LEU A 53 -11.98 1.20 8.21
C LEU A 53 -10.56 1.44 8.72
N VAL A 54 -9.52 0.87 8.13
CA VAL A 54 -8.13 1.13 8.57
C VAL A 54 -7.47 2.16 7.67
N LEU A 55 -7.62 2.08 6.35
CA LEU A 55 -6.91 3.01 5.48
C LEU A 55 -7.39 4.43 5.66
N VAL A 56 -8.69 4.67 5.76
CA VAL A 56 -9.22 6.01 5.98
C VAL A 56 -8.66 6.65 7.26
N PRO A 57 -8.77 6.05 8.46
CA PRO A 57 -8.19 6.64 9.65
C PRO A 57 -6.66 6.68 9.61
N LEU A 58 -5.98 5.67 9.05
CA LEU A 58 -4.52 5.68 8.92
C LEU A 58 -4.03 6.82 8.03
N TYR A 59 -4.74 7.10 6.92
CA TYR A 59 -4.50 8.25 6.06
C TYR A 59 -4.71 9.57 6.81
N THR A 60 -5.77 9.69 7.61
CA THR A 60 -6.03 10.90 8.38
C THR A 60 -5.05 11.09 9.55
N ALA A 61 -4.62 10.01 10.21
CA ALA A 61 -3.66 10.04 11.31
C ALA A 61 -2.27 10.39 10.79
N ALA A 62 -1.85 9.79 9.67
CA ALA A 62 -0.61 10.16 8.99
C ALA A 62 -0.62 11.63 8.56
N ASP A 63 -1.73 12.10 7.98
CA ASP A 63 -1.89 13.50 7.59
C ASP A 63 -1.80 14.45 8.81
N ARG A 64 -2.47 14.12 9.91
CA ARG A 64 -2.40 14.89 11.17
C ARG A 64 -1.01 14.87 11.79
N ALA A 65 -0.34 13.73 11.84
CA ALA A 65 1.01 13.61 12.41
C ALA A 65 2.03 14.45 11.62
N VAL A 66 1.96 14.42 10.29
CA VAL A 66 2.84 15.25 9.44
C VAL A 66 2.56 16.74 9.64
N ARG A 67 1.29 17.16 9.67
CA ARG A 67 0.92 18.57 9.93
C ARG A 67 1.29 19.03 11.34
N ALA A 68 1.20 18.17 12.34
CA ALA A 68 1.60 18.47 13.71
C ALA A 68 3.12 18.69 13.83
N LEU A 69 3.91 17.95 13.04
CA LEU A 69 5.37 18.09 13.02
C LEU A 69 5.84 19.34 12.25
N ASP A 70 5.13 19.74 11.21
CA ASP A 70 5.38 21.00 10.50
C ASP A 70 4.15 21.40 9.65
N PRO A 71 3.41 22.46 10.02
CA PRO A 71 2.23 22.93 9.28
C PRO A 71 2.53 23.38 7.84
N ARG A 72 3.80 23.65 7.51
CA ARG A 72 4.23 24.14 6.19
C ARG A 72 4.65 23.00 5.24
N ARG A 73 4.57 21.74 5.66
CA ARG A 73 4.96 20.60 4.82
C ARG A 73 3.95 20.30 3.72
N ASP A 74 4.48 20.14 2.51
CA ASP A 74 3.73 19.83 1.30
C ASP A 74 3.08 18.44 1.30
N ALA A 75 2.04 18.28 0.48
CA ALA A 75 1.37 16.99 0.18
C ALA A 75 2.34 15.87 -0.25
N SER A 76 3.48 16.22 -0.83
CA SER A 76 4.52 15.27 -1.23
C SER A 76 5.20 14.56 -0.06
N TRP A 77 5.27 15.18 1.12
CA TRP A 77 5.83 14.60 2.34
C TRP A 77 4.93 13.51 2.91
N ILE A 78 3.61 13.71 2.76
CA ILE A 78 2.61 12.77 3.25
C ILE A 78 2.71 11.44 2.49
N ASN A 79 3.09 11.44 1.20
CA ASN A 79 3.30 10.22 0.43
C ASN A 79 4.40 9.31 1.00
N HIS A 80 5.41 9.89 1.67
CA HIS A 80 6.47 9.13 2.32
C HIS A 80 5.99 8.36 3.57
N VAL A 81 4.81 8.68 4.11
CA VAL A 81 4.17 7.90 5.18
C VAL A 81 3.06 7.02 4.59
N ARG A 82 2.28 7.57 3.66
CA ARG A 82 1.14 6.89 3.04
C ARG A 82 1.53 5.64 2.27
N VAL A 83 2.59 5.70 1.47
CA VAL A 83 2.98 4.57 0.62
C VAL A 83 3.45 3.38 1.47
N PRO A 84 4.41 3.53 2.42
CA PRO A 84 4.78 2.45 3.33
C PRO A 84 3.58 1.90 4.11
N ALA A 85 2.75 2.78 4.67
CA ALA A 85 1.57 2.39 5.44
C ALA A 85 0.58 1.57 4.61
N PHE A 86 0.27 2.01 3.39
CA PHE A 86 -0.62 1.30 2.48
C PHE A 86 -0.08 -0.09 2.12
N VAL A 87 1.19 -0.17 1.72
CA VAL A 87 1.81 -1.44 1.34
C VAL A 87 1.83 -2.41 2.52
N SER A 88 2.19 -1.95 3.72
CA SER A 88 2.18 -2.76 4.94
C SER A 88 0.78 -3.25 5.33
N ALA A 89 -0.24 -2.40 5.19
CA ALA A 89 -1.62 -2.76 5.48
C ALA A 89 -2.16 -3.78 4.48
N VAL A 90 -1.91 -3.60 3.18
CA VAL A 90 -2.30 -4.58 2.14
C VAL A 90 -1.61 -5.91 2.39
N LEU A 91 -0.31 -5.90 2.70
CA LEU A 91 0.42 -7.13 3.01
C LEU A 91 -0.16 -7.82 4.25
N PHE A 92 -0.52 -7.06 5.29
CA PHE A 92 -1.19 -7.61 6.46
C PHE A 92 -2.52 -8.26 6.10
N VAL A 93 -3.40 -7.59 5.35
CA VAL A 93 -4.71 -8.10 4.95
C VAL A 93 -4.57 -9.42 4.18
N VAL A 94 -3.68 -9.45 3.18
CA VAL A 94 -3.43 -10.62 2.32
C VAL A 94 -2.94 -11.81 3.13
N TRP A 95 -2.00 -11.58 4.05
CA TRP A 95 -1.38 -12.65 4.85
C TRP A 95 -2.00 -12.80 6.24
N SER A 96 -3.11 -12.12 6.52
CA SER A 96 -3.70 -12.04 7.87
C SER A 96 -4.02 -13.40 8.48
N PRO A 97 -4.52 -14.42 7.75
CA PRO A 97 -4.78 -15.72 8.37
C PRO A 97 -3.50 -16.39 8.89
N LEU A 98 -2.36 -16.16 8.23
CA LEU A 98 -1.07 -16.70 8.65
C LEU A 98 -0.39 -15.84 9.71
N ILE A 99 -0.44 -14.52 9.56
CA ILE A 99 0.10 -13.57 10.54
C ILE A 99 -0.61 -13.70 11.89
N LEU A 100 -1.94 -13.91 11.87
CA LEU A 100 -2.76 -14.09 13.07
C LEU A 100 -2.83 -15.56 13.54
N GLY A 101 -2.17 -16.49 12.84
CA GLY A 101 -2.15 -17.91 13.21
C GLY A 101 -3.46 -18.67 12.97
N LEU A 102 -4.45 -18.07 12.31
CA LEU A 102 -5.77 -18.66 12.03
C LEU A 102 -5.71 -19.87 11.09
N SER A 103 -4.68 -19.98 10.24
CA SER A 103 -4.54 -21.07 9.26
C SER A 103 -3.19 -21.80 9.32
N GLY A 104 -2.46 -21.65 10.43
CA GLY A 104 -1.09 -22.16 10.57
C GLY A 104 -0.97 -23.68 10.40
N GLU A 105 -1.87 -24.45 11.01
CA GLU A 105 -1.83 -25.92 10.95
C GLU A 105 -2.06 -26.45 9.52
N VAL A 106 -3.05 -25.90 8.82
CA VAL A 106 -3.36 -26.28 7.43
C VAL A 106 -2.21 -25.90 6.50
N TYR A 107 -1.57 -24.75 6.73
CA TYR A 107 -0.42 -24.31 5.96
C TYR A 107 0.81 -25.19 6.18
N ALA A 108 1.13 -25.51 7.44
CA ALA A 108 2.23 -26.41 7.78
C ALA A 108 2.00 -27.81 7.20
N ALA A 109 0.78 -28.34 7.28
CA ALA A 109 0.43 -29.65 6.72
C ALA A 109 0.58 -29.70 5.19
N LYS A 110 0.27 -28.62 4.48
CA LYS A 110 0.34 -28.58 3.00
C LYS A 110 1.72 -28.23 2.45
N THR A 111 2.51 -27.44 3.18
CA THR A 111 3.77 -26.88 2.67
C THR A 111 5.01 -27.39 3.38
N GLY A 112 4.87 -27.96 4.59
CA GLY A 112 5.98 -28.32 5.47
C GLY A 112 6.73 -27.13 6.06
N LEU A 113 6.25 -25.90 5.85
CA LEU A 113 6.90 -24.68 6.31
C LEU A 113 6.28 -24.15 7.61
N ASP A 114 7.12 -23.52 8.44
CA ASP A 114 6.70 -22.90 9.69
C ASP A 114 5.86 -21.61 9.46
N PRO A 115 4.57 -21.60 9.84
CA PRO A 115 3.71 -20.42 9.72
C PRO A 115 4.08 -19.30 10.71
N ALA A 116 4.79 -19.58 11.81
CA ALA A 116 5.15 -18.58 12.81
C ALA A 116 6.10 -17.50 12.25
N ALA A 117 6.77 -17.78 11.13
CA ALA A 117 7.67 -16.83 10.47
C ALA A 117 6.95 -15.65 9.78
N PHE A 118 5.63 -15.72 9.52
CA PHE A 118 4.93 -14.68 8.77
C PHE A 118 4.80 -13.35 9.52
N ALA A 119 4.45 -13.38 10.79
CA ALA A 119 4.34 -12.17 11.62
C ALA A 119 5.67 -11.39 11.74
N PRO A 120 6.80 -12.00 12.13
CA PRO A 120 8.07 -11.26 12.23
C PRO A 120 8.56 -10.79 10.85
N ARG A 121 8.37 -11.56 9.77
CA ARG A 121 8.74 -11.12 8.41
C ARG A 121 7.91 -9.92 7.97
N TRP A 122 6.61 -9.91 8.25
CA TRP A 122 5.75 -8.76 7.96
C TRP A 122 6.20 -7.51 8.71
N LEU A 123 6.56 -7.63 10.00
CA LEU A 123 7.09 -6.52 10.79
C LEU A 123 8.42 -6.00 10.22
N LEU A 124 9.34 -6.90 9.85
CA LEU A 124 10.63 -6.53 9.26
C LEU A 124 10.46 -5.80 7.93
N ILE A 125 9.58 -6.29 7.04
CA ILE A 125 9.27 -5.63 5.77
C ILE A 125 8.67 -4.25 6.02
N THR A 126 7.73 -4.15 6.96
CA THR A 126 7.12 -2.88 7.34
C THR A 126 8.15 -1.89 7.86
N ALA A 127 9.01 -2.31 8.80
CA ALA A 127 10.09 -1.49 9.32
C ALA A 127 11.05 -1.03 8.22
N ALA A 128 11.42 -1.92 7.29
CA ALA A 128 12.28 -1.59 6.16
C ALA A 128 11.64 -0.56 5.22
N LEU A 129 10.35 -0.68 4.91
CA LEU A 129 9.62 0.29 4.08
C LEU A 129 9.60 1.68 4.71
N PHE A 130 9.31 1.76 6.01
CA PHE A 130 9.31 3.04 6.74
C PHE A 130 10.73 3.63 6.85
N ALA A 131 11.74 2.82 7.14
CA ALA A 131 13.13 3.25 7.23
C ALA A 131 13.64 3.79 5.88
N ALA A 132 13.39 3.07 4.78
CA ALA A 132 13.75 3.50 3.44
C ALA A 132 13.06 4.82 3.07
N SER A 133 11.76 4.94 3.36
CA SER A 133 11.01 6.15 3.05
C SER A 133 11.50 7.36 3.86
N ALA A 134 11.80 7.17 5.15
CA ALA A 134 12.38 8.20 6.01
C ALA A 134 13.78 8.62 5.52
N ALA A 135 14.61 7.68 5.09
CA ALA A 135 15.94 7.98 4.53
C ALA A 135 15.85 8.82 3.24
N VAL A 136 14.94 8.47 2.33
CA VAL A 136 14.69 9.26 1.11
C VAL A 136 14.24 10.68 1.47
N LEU A 137 13.32 10.81 2.43
CA LEU A 137 12.82 12.10 2.89
C LEU A 137 13.93 12.96 3.50
N ALA A 138 14.76 12.37 4.37
CA ALA A 138 15.90 13.02 4.98
C ALA A 138 16.88 13.51 3.91
N ALA A 139 17.27 12.66 2.96
CA ALA A 139 18.16 13.03 1.86
C ALA A 139 17.62 14.21 1.04
N ARG A 140 16.33 14.17 0.66
CA ARG A 140 15.69 15.27 -0.09
C ARG A 140 15.69 16.58 0.70
N SER A 141 15.41 16.51 2.00
CA SER A 141 15.39 17.69 2.86
C SER A 141 16.78 18.32 3.03
N LEU A 142 17.82 17.51 3.17
CA LEU A 142 19.21 17.97 3.26
C LEU A 142 19.66 18.63 1.94
N ILE A 143 19.37 18.00 0.80
CA ILE A 143 19.69 18.55 -0.53
C ILE A 143 19.01 19.90 -0.76
N ALA A 144 17.72 20.03 -0.39
CA ALA A 144 16.99 21.29 -0.52
C ALA A 144 17.61 22.40 0.34
N ARG A 145 17.98 22.09 1.59
CA ARG A 145 18.66 23.04 2.50
C ARG A 145 20.01 23.50 1.95
N HIS A 146 20.82 22.57 1.43
CA HIS A 146 22.11 22.92 0.83
C HIS A 146 21.97 23.82 -0.40
N ARG A 147 20.94 23.61 -1.25
CA ARG A 147 20.68 24.49 -2.40
C ARG A 147 20.24 25.88 -1.98
N ALA A 148 19.36 26.01 -0.98
CA ALA A 148 18.93 27.30 -0.45
C ALA A 148 20.10 28.10 0.16
N ALA A 149 21.03 27.43 0.85
CA ALA A 149 22.23 28.06 1.40
C ALA A 149 23.20 28.57 0.32
N ARG A 150 23.32 27.88 -0.82
CA ARG A 150 24.18 28.31 -1.95
C ARG A 150 23.55 29.40 -2.83
N GLY A 151 22.22 29.49 -2.86
CA GLY A 151 21.49 30.44 -3.71
C GLY A 151 21.34 31.86 -3.16
N ARG A 152 21.85 32.15 -1.94
CA ARG A 152 21.75 33.49 -1.34
C ARG A 152 22.89 34.38 -1.88
N PRO A 153 22.60 35.42 -2.68
CA PRO A 153 23.64 36.33 -3.17
C PRO A 153 24.28 37.06 -1.98
N PRO A 154 25.58 37.39 -2.03
CA PRO A 154 26.20 38.23 -1.01
C PRO A 154 25.45 39.56 -0.95
N ALA A 155 25.08 39.99 0.27
CA ALA A 155 24.49 41.29 0.49
C ALA A 155 25.44 42.35 -0.07
N ARG A 156 24.99 43.13 -1.07
CA ARG A 156 25.77 44.25 -1.60
C ARG A 156 26.05 45.20 -0.43
N PRO A 157 27.33 45.50 -0.12
CA PRO A 157 27.65 46.56 0.82
C PRO A 157 27.09 47.86 0.26
N GLY A 158 26.30 48.57 1.06
CA GLY A 158 25.79 49.89 0.72
C GLY A 158 26.96 50.86 0.50
N ALA A 159 26.83 51.63 -0.58
CA ALA A 159 27.69 52.74 -0.96
C ALA A 159 27.46 53.97 -0.07
#